data_AF-A0A947BCZ1-F1
#
_entry.id   AF-A0A947BCZ1-F1
#
_cell.length_a   1.000
_cell.length_b   1.000
_cell.length_c   1.000
_cell.angle_alpha   90.00
_cell.angle_beta   90.00
_cell.angle_gamma   90.00
#
_symmetry.space_group_name_H-M   'P 1'
#
loop_
_entity.id
_entity.type
_entity.pdbx_description
1 polymer ?
#
loop_
_entity_poly.entity_id
_entity_poly.type
_entity_poly.pdbx_seq_one_letter_code
_entity_poly.pdbx_strand_id
1 'polypeptide(L)'
;MTGLTHLSRAAVNNGGDIALHLDPGRRFRLAMASHANSDLGRIEIVGGQGVGGIATSGRHGRSLSLGIADSVTVMAATAAAADAAATLIANAVDLPGHPAILRTPASTLDPDSDLRDRLVVT
;
A
#
# COMPACT_ATOMS: atom_id res chain seq x y z
N MET A 1 39.86 5.94 3.66
CA MET A 1 38.91 5.02 3.01
C MET A 1 37.94 4.53 4.09
N THR A 2 36.72 5.07 4.14
CA THR A 2 35.67 4.53 5.00
C THR A 2 35.23 3.20 4.43
N GLY A 3 35.54 2.09 5.12
CA GLY A 3 35.06 0.77 4.74
C GLY A 3 33.54 0.80 4.76
N LEU A 4 32.90 0.54 3.62
CA LEU A 4 31.44 0.40 3.56
C LEU A 4 31.04 -0.77 4.45
N THR A 5 30.31 -0.47 5.52
CA THR A 5 29.71 -1.48 6.39
C THR A 5 28.67 -2.25 5.60
N HIS A 6 28.78 -3.58 5.59
CA HIS A 6 27.82 -4.43 4.89
C HIS A 6 26.43 -4.31 5.52
N LEU A 7 25.45 -3.87 4.74
CA LEU A 7 24.07 -3.72 5.19
C LEU A 7 23.34 -5.05 5.03
N SER A 8 23.18 -5.79 6.14
CA SER A 8 22.52 -7.10 6.08
C SER A 8 20.99 -7.06 6.13
N ARG A 9 20.44 -5.94 6.61
CA ARG A 9 19.01 -5.66 6.63
C ARG A 9 18.79 -4.16 6.70
N ALA A 10 17.86 -3.65 5.91
CA ALA A 10 17.30 -2.33 6.07
C ALA A 10 15.83 -2.29 5.65
N ALA A 11 15.07 -1.40 6.27
CA ALA A 11 13.73 -1.07 5.85
C ALA A 11 13.57 0.45 5.92
N VAL A 12 12.97 1.03 4.88
CA VAL A 12 12.62 2.45 4.84
C VAL A 12 11.11 2.52 4.66
N ASN A 13 10.40 3.12 5.61
CA ASN A 13 8.96 3.28 5.58
C ASN A 13 8.59 4.73 5.26
N ASN A 14 7.88 4.93 4.15
CA ASN A 14 7.28 6.18 3.74
C ASN A 14 5.75 6.08 3.84
N GLY A 15 5.19 6.21 5.04
CA GLY A 15 3.74 6.31 5.22
C GLY A 15 2.93 5.06 4.87
N GLY A 16 3.55 3.87 4.84
CA GLY A 16 2.90 2.62 4.42
C GLY A 16 3.62 1.93 3.25
N ASP A 17 4.41 2.68 2.50
CA ASP A 17 5.27 2.18 1.43
C ASP A 17 6.66 1.87 1.97
N ILE A 18 7.04 0.61 1.94
CA ILE A 18 8.24 0.09 2.57
C ILE A 18 9.18 -0.44 1.50
N ALA A 19 10.36 0.16 1.37
CA ALA A 19 11.49 -0.45 0.67
C ALA A 19 12.24 -1.38 1.64
N LEU A 20 12.53 -2.60 1.19
CA LEU A 20 13.10 -3.65 2.02
C LEU A 20 14.38 -4.21 1.39
N HIS A 21 15.45 -4.23 2.18
CA HIS A 21 16.69 -4.95 1.88
C HIS A 21 16.88 -6.04 2.92
N LEU A 22 17.01 -7.30 2.48
CA LEU A 22 17.23 -8.46 3.34
C LEU A 22 18.22 -9.42 2.68
N ASP A 23 19.37 -9.63 3.32
CA ASP A 23 20.26 -10.74 2.97
C ASP A 23 19.54 -12.10 3.13
N PRO A 24 19.95 -13.13 2.37
CA PRO A 24 19.43 -14.49 2.54
C PRO A 24 19.37 -14.94 4.00
N GLY A 25 18.21 -15.46 4.42
CA GLY A 25 17.98 -15.95 5.78
C GLY A 25 17.73 -14.88 6.86
N ARG A 26 17.91 -13.58 6.55
CA ARG A 26 17.47 -12.50 7.44
C ARG A 26 15.95 -12.37 7.41
N ARG A 27 15.36 -11.96 8.53
CA ARG A 27 13.92 -11.86 8.69
C ARG A 27 13.48 -10.42 8.91
N PHE A 28 12.32 -10.08 8.37
CA PHE A 28 11.57 -8.88 8.65
C PHE A 28 10.13 -9.25 8.98
N ARG A 29 9.61 -8.71 10.09
CA ARG A 29 8.22 -8.90 10.49
C ARG A 29 7.51 -7.56 10.46
N LEU A 30 6.34 -7.52 9.84
CA LEU A 30 5.46 -6.35 9.84
C LEU A 30 4.08 -6.72 10.36
N ALA A 31 3.44 -5.75 11.00
CA ALA A 31 2.04 -5.82 11.38
C ALA A 31 1.16 -5.31 10.25
N MET A 32 0.05 -6.02 10.02
CA MET A 32 -1.08 -5.49 9.29
C MET A 32 -2.08 -4.97 10.32
N ALA A 33 -2.55 -3.75 10.10
CA ALA A 33 -3.58 -3.15 10.91
C ALA A 33 -4.68 -2.60 10.00
N SER A 34 -5.92 -2.60 10.47
CA SER A 34 -6.99 -1.89 9.78
C SER A 34 -6.81 -0.39 9.93
N HIS A 35 -7.56 0.40 9.16
CA HIS A 35 -7.66 1.84 9.37
C HIS A 35 -8.07 2.22 10.81
N ALA A 36 -8.84 1.38 11.50
CA ALA A 36 -9.22 1.56 12.91
C ALA A 36 -8.13 1.09 13.90
N ASN A 37 -6.90 0.83 13.43
CA ASN A 37 -5.80 0.26 14.20
C ASN A 37 -6.10 -1.11 14.85
N SER A 38 -7.09 -1.85 14.34
CA SER A 38 -7.32 -3.23 14.79
C SER A 38 -6.24 -4.15 14.23
N ASP A 39 -5.80 -5.12 15.02
CA ASP A 39 -4.80 -6.10 14.61
C ASP A 39 -5.38 -7.04 13.54
N LEU A 40 -4.75 -7.08 12.36
CA LEU A 40 -5.09 -8.00 11.26
C LEU A 40 -4.06 -9.13 11.09
N GLY A 41 -3.03 -9.17 11.94
CA GLY A 41 -2.00 -10.20 11.95
C GLY A 41 -0.61 -9.70 11.58
N ARG A 42 0.30 -10.66 11.35
CA ARG A 42 1.72 -10.40 11.07
C ARG A 42 2.14 -11.13 9.81
N ILE A 43 2.96 -10.47 8.99
CA ILE A 43 3.66 -11.11 7.87
C ILE A 43 5.14 -11.24 8.27
N GLU A 44 5.72 -12.41 8.04
CA GLU A 44 7.17 -12.63 8.12
C GLU A 44 7.72 -12.80 6.71
N ILE A 45 8.72 -12.00 6.37
CA ILE A 45 9.49 -12.08 5.12
C ILE A 45 10.89 -12.55 5.48
N VAL A 46 11.37 -13.54 4.73
CA VAL A 46 12.72 -14.08 4.81
C VAL A 46 13.49 -13.67 3.56
N GLY A 47 14.71 -13.15 3.74
CA GLY A 47 15.58 -12.80 2.62
C GLY A 47 15.84 -14.00 1.72
N GLY A 48 15.80 -13.76 0.42
CA GLY A 48 15.78 -14.80 -0.63
C GLY A 48 14.40 -15.07 -1.24
N GLN A 49 13.32 -14.54 -0.66
CA GLN A 49 11.95 -14.66 -1.23
C GLN A 49 11.65 -13.69 -2.39
N GLY A 50 12.60 -12.84 -2.78
CA GLY A 50 12.40 -11.87 -3.87
C GLY A 50 11.49 -10.68 -3.52
N VAL A 51 11.28 -10.40 -2.24
CA VAL A 51 10.50 -9.25 -1.76
C VAL A 51 11.45 -8.09 -1.44
N GLY A 52 11.36 -7.02 -2.22
CA GLY A 52 12.10 -5.76 -2.01
C GLY A 52 11.19 -4.57 -1.71
N GLY A 53 9.88 -4.78 -1.74
CA GLY A 53 8.88 -3.73 -1.50
C GLY A 53 7.61 -4.26 -0.86
N ILE A 54 7.01 -3.44 0.00
CA ILE A 54 5.69 -3.67 0.59
C ILE A 54 4.92 -2.37 0.53
N ALA A 55 3.66 -2.38 0.16
CA ALA A 55 2.81 -1.19 0.20
C ALA A 55 1.40 -1.57 0.65
N THR A 56 0.70 -0.62 1.25
CA THR A 56 -0.70 -0.81 1.67
C THR A 56 -1.56 0.35 1.16
N SER A 57 -2.63 0.02 0.44
CA SER A 57 -3.60 0.99 -0.08
C SER A 57 -5.02 0.61 0.36
N GLY A 58 -5.94 1.56 0.33
CA GLY A 58 -7.34 1.36 0.75
C GLY A 58 -8.11 2.66 0.81
N ARG A 59 -9.44 2.57 0.86
CA ARG A 59 -10.33 3.75 0.74
C ARG A 59 -10.22 4.74 1.91
N HIS A 60 -9.72 4.29 3.06
CA HIS A 60 -9.53 5.14 4.24
C HIS A 60 -8.13 5.77 4.30
N GLY A 61 -7.34 5.65 3.24
CA GLY A 61 -6.07 6.34 3.13
C GLY A 61 -6.24 7.86 2.97
N ARG A 62 -5.12 8.54 2.76
CA ARG A 62 -5.12 9.99 2.50
C ARG A 62 -5.58 10.36 1.09
N SER A 63 -5.53 9.41 0.16
CA SER A 63 -5.86 9.63 -1.24
C SER A 63 -7.31 9.24 -1.52
N LEU A 64 -7.93 9.93 -2.48
CA LEU A 64 -9.25 9.59 -2.98
C LEU A 64 -9.21 8.21 -3.67
N SER A 65 -10.17 7.35 -3.37
CA SER A 65 -10.22 5.99 -3.94
C SER A 65 -11.40 5.81 -4.89
N LEU A 66 -11.16 5.08 -5.98
CA LEU A 66 -12.19 4.65 -6.92
C LEU A 66 -12.91 3.39 -6.41
N GLY A 67 -12.27 2.60 -5.55
CA GLY A 67 -12.77 1.32 -5.04
C GLY A 67 -13.26 1.39 -3.60
N ILE A 68 -13.73 0.26 -3.10
CA ILE A 68 -14.29 0.10 -1.75
C ILE A 68 -13.41 -0.72 -0.80
N ALA A 69 -12.24 -1.18 -1.25
CA ALA A 69 -11.34 -1.98 -0.42
C ALA A 69 -10.96 -1.23 0.87
N ASP A 70 -11.14 -1.91 2.00
CA ASP A 70 -10.71 -1.37 3.31
C ASP A 70 -9.19 -1.29 3.41
N SER A 71 -8.50 -2.33 2.95
CA SER A 71 -7.04 -2.44 2.95
C SER A 71 -6.57 -3.52 1.96
N VAL A 72 -5.52 -3.22 1.21
CA VAL A 72 -4.81 -4.11 0.30
C VAL A 72 -3.33 -3.95 0.58
N THR A 73 -2.67 -5.00 1.09
CA THR A 73 -1.22 -5.04 1.27
C THR A 73 -0.59 -5.89 0.17
N VAL A 74 0.37 -5.33 -0.56
CA VAL A 74 1.10 -6.02 -1.63
C VAL A 74 2.57 -6.16 -1.24
N MET A 75 3.15 -7.34 -1.52
CA MET A 75 4.59 -7.58 -1.48
C MET A 75 5.09 -7.79 -2.91
N ALA A 76 6.15 -7.10 -3.30
CA ALA A 76 6.71 -7.17 -4.64
C ALA A 76 8.24 -7.08 -4.64
N ALA A 77 8.85 -7.27 -5.82
CA ALA A 77 10.30 -7.17 -6.00
C ALA A 77 10.87 -5.78 -5.70
N THR A 78 10.05 -4.72 -5.82
CA THR A 78 10.46 -3.34 -5.54
C THR A 78 9.34 -2.58 -4.82
N ALA A 79 9.69 -1.55 -4.05
CA ALA A 79 8.71 -0.68 -3.38
C ALA A 79 7.75 -0.02 -4.38
N ALA A 80 8.28 0.48 -5.51
CA ALA A 80 7.47 1.10 -6.56
C ALA A 80 6.45 0.12 -7.17
N ALA A 81 6.83 -1.14 -7.39
CA ALA A 81 5.91 -2.14 -7.90
C ALA A 81 4.83 -2.49 -6.86
N ALA A 82 5.21 -2.57 -5.58
CA ALA A 82 4.27 -2.84 -4.50
C ALA A 82 3.22 -1.72 -4.38
N ASP A 83 3.66 -0.45 -4.37
CA ASP A 83 2.79 0.73 -4.27
C ASP A 83 1.81 0.81 -5.45
N ALA A 84 2.33 0.76 -6.68
CA ALA A 84 1.50 0.78 -7.87
C ALA A 84 0.45 -0.36 -7.87
N ALA A 85 0.87 -1.58 -7.52
CA ALA A 85 -0.03 -2.72 -7.47
C ALA A 85 -1.07 -2.60 -6.36
N ALA A 86 -0.70 -2.16 -5.16
CA ALA A 86 -1.63 -1.97 -4.05
C ALA A 86 -2.72 -0.94 -4.43
N THR A 87 -2.33 0.17 -5.02
CA THR A 87 -3.24 1.22 -5.50
C THR A 87 -4.16 0.72 -6.60
N LEU A 88 -3.65 0.00 -7.59
CA LEU A 88 -4.45 -0.55 -8.68
C LEU A 88 -5.45 -1.60 -8.19
N ILE A 89 -5.02 -2.51 -7.33
CA ILE A 89 -5.89 -3.57 -6.77
C ILE A 89 -6.96 -2.94 -5.89
N ALA A 90 -6.61 -2.03 -4.98
CA ALA A 90 -7.57 -1.38 -4.09
C ALA A 90 -8.67 -0.65 -4.87
N ASN A 91 -8.30 0.07 -5.94
CA ASN A 91 -9.24 0.76 -6.82
C ASN A 91 -10.09 -0.17 -7.69
N ALA A 92 -9.62 -1.39 -7.97
CA ALA A 92 -10.34 -2.39 -8.74
C ALA A 92 -11.35 -3.20 -7.90
N VAL A 93 -11.23 -3.19 -6.58
CA VAL A 93 -12.23 -3.78 -5.68
C VAL A 93 -13.46 -2.86 -5.65
N ASP A 94 -14.51 -3.25 -6.35
CA ASP A 94 -15.73 -2.46 -6.51
C ASP A 94 -16.98 -3.35 -6.61
N LEU A 95 -18.15 -2.74 -6.40
CA LEU A 95 -19.46 -3.34 -6.60
C LEU A 95 -20.38 -2.34 -7.35
N PRO A 96 -20.32 -2.31 -8.70
CA PRO A 96 -21.04 -1.33 -9.51
C PRO A 96 -22.56 -1.38 -9.31
N GLY A 97 -23.19 -0.20 -9.22
CA GLY A 97 -24.65 -0.07 -9.10
C GLY A 97 -25.22 -0.38 -7.72
N HIS A 98 -24.38 -0.71 -6.73
CA HIS A 98 -24.86 -0.95 -5.38
C HIS A 98 -25.33 0.35 -4.72
N PRO A 99 -26.58 0.43 -4.22
CA PRO A 99 -27.18 1.68 -3.75
C PRO A 99 -26.50 2.27 -2.50
N ALA A 100 -25.75 1.46 -1.75
CA ALA A 100 -25.02 1.93 -0.57
C ALA A 100 -23.62 2.51 -0.87
N ILE A 101 -23.13 2.42 -2.11
CA ILE A 101 -21.82 2.95 -2.48
C ILE A 101 -22.04 4.31 -3.14
N LEU A 102 -21.79 5.37 -2.37
CA LEU A 102 -21.90 6.74 -2.85
C LEU A 102 -20.62 7.17 -3.54
N ARG A 103 -20.78 7.99 -4.58
CA ARG A 103 -19.68 8.45 -5.42
C ARG A 103 -19.89 9.88 -5.85
N THR A 104 -18.79 10.61 -6.00
CA THR A 104 -18.80 11.97 -6.53
C THR A 104 -17.54 12.20 -7.37
N PRO A 105 -17.51 13.17 -8.32
CA PRO A 105 -16.29 13.54 -9.00
C PRO A 105 -15.20 13.95 -8.00
N ALA A 106 -13.97 13.50 -8.19
CA ALA A 106 -12.84 13.85 -7.32
C ALA A 106 -12.66 15.38 -7.17
N SER A 107 -12.83 16.11 -8.27
CA SER A 107 -12.81 17.59 -8.34
C SER A 107 -13.86 18.28 -7.45
N THR A 108 -14.92 17.57 -7.04
CA THR A 108 -15.93 18.09 -6.11
C THR A 108 -15.45 18.03 -4.65
N LEU A 109 -14.58 17.08 -4.30
CA LEU A 109 -14.00 16.94 -2.97
C LEU A 109 -12.70 17.73 -2.83
N ASP A 110 -11.86 17.66 -3.86
CA ASP A 110 -10.58 18.36 -3.95
C ASP A 110 -10.47 19.00 -5.34
N PRO A 111 -10.70 20.32 -5.47
CA PRO A 111 -10.67 21.04 -6.75
C PRO A 111 -9.36 20.88 -7.53
N ASP A 112 -8.24 20.63 -6.84
CA ASP A 112 -6.91 20.49 -7.44
C ASP A 112 -6.55 19.02 -7.73
N SER A 113 -7.48 18.09 -7.52
CA SER A 113 -7.24 16.65 -7.75
C SER A 113 -6.88 16.35 -9.21
N ASP A 114 -5.79 15.62 -9.38
CA ASP A 114 -5.34 15.08 -10.67
C ASP A 114 -6.31 14.05 -11.27
N LEU A 115 -7.19 13.46 -10.44
CA LEU A 115 -8.26 12.55 -10.87
C LEU A 115 -9.43 13.28 -11.55
N ARG A 116 -9.59 14.60 -11.37
CA ARG A 116 -10.61 15.44 -12.02
C ARG A 116 -12.02 14.86 -11.88
N ASP A 117 -12.69 14.57 -13.01
CA ASP A 117 -14.08 14.11 -13.02
C ASP A 117 -14.25 12.60 -12.76
N ARG A 118 -13.17 11.89 -12.43
CA ARG A 118 -13.24 10.48 -12.02
C ARG A 118 -14.10 10.36 -10.77
N LEU A 119 -15.02 9.39 -10.78
CA LEU A 119 -15.89 9.10 -9.64
C LEU A 119 -15.12 8.38 -8.53
N VAL A 120 -15.01 9.00 -7.37
CA VAL A 120 -14.40 8.46 -6.16
C VAL A 120 -15.46 8.11 -5.13
N VAL A 121 -15.18 7.14 -4.27
CA VAL A 121 -16.07 6.71 -3.19
C VAL A 121 -16.08 7.73 -2.05
N THR A 122 -17.25 8.01 -1.48
CA THR A 122 -17.48 8.95 -0.38
C THR A 122 -18.26 8.34 0.76
#